data_AF-A0A7F8KBH7-F1
#
_entry.id   AF-A0A7F8KBH7-F1
#
_cell.length_a   1.000
_cell.length_b   1.000
_cell.length_c   1.000
_cell.angle_alpha   90.00
_cell.angle_beta   90.00
_cell.angle_gamma   90.00
#
_symmetry.space_group_name_H-M   'P 1'
#
loop_
_entity.id
_entity.type
_entity.pdbx_description
1 polymer ?
#
loop_
_entity_poly.entity_id
_entity_poly.type
_entity_poly.pdbx_seq_one_letter_code
_entity_poly.pdbx_strand_id
1 'polypeptide(L)'
;MGCFSHPQHFLLAGRKRKRSKTSNYLVSLDPTDLSRDGENFVGKVRSNVLGTKFTIFDNGVNPERKNFVPETARIREELGAVCYESTPRTRESVSSHKMNRSRY
;
A
#
# COMPACT_ATOMS: atom_id res chain seq x y z
N MET A 1 7.15 6.02 -41.28
CA MET A 1 6.20 6.09 -40.15
C MET A 1 6.98 6.33 -38.87
N GLY A 2 7.01 7.55 -38.37
CA GLY A 2 7.58 7.83 -37.05
C GLY A 2 6.52 7.53 -35.99
N CYS A 3 6.76 6.53 -35.15
CA CYS A 3 5.92 6.29 -33.98
C CYS A 3 6.22 7.41 -32.97
N PHE A 4 5.35 8.41 -32.87
CA PHE A 4 5.38 9.39 -31.79
C PHE A 4 4.97 8.69 -30.49
N SER A 5 5.94 8.09 -29.77
CA SER A 5 5.72 7.71 -28.38
C SER A 5 5.63 8.98 -27.56
N HIS A 6 4.44 9.31 -27.09
CA HIS A 6 4.27 10.34 -26.07
C HIS A 6 5.12 9.94 -24.86
N PRO A 7 5.88 10.87 -24.25
CA PRO A 7 6.64 10.55 -23.05
C PRO A 7 5.65 10.14 -21.95
N GLN A 8 5.68 8.86 -21.60
CA GLN A 8 4.86 8.34 -20.51
C GLN A 8 5.34 8.97 -19.20
N HIS A 9 4.55 9.87 -18.64
CA HIS A 9 4.87 10.49 -17.36
C HIS A 9 4.79 9.44 -16.25
N PHE A 10 5.90 9.27 -15.53
CA PHE A 10 5.95 8.45 -14.34
C PHE A 10 5.25 9.16 -13.18
N LEU A 11 4.43 8.42 -12.43
CA LEU A 11 3.73 8.95 -11.26
C LEU A 11 4.27 8.34 -9.97
N LEU A 12 4.13 7.03 -9.82
CA LEU A 12 4.48 6.30 -8.61
C LEU A 12 4.98 4.90 -8.94
N ALA A 13 5.89 4.41 -8.12
CA ALA A 13 6.31 3.02 -8.11
C ALA A 13 5.92 2.36 -6.79
N GLY A 14 5.59 1.07 -6.86
CA GLY A 14 5.21 0.27 -5.71
C GLY A 14 6.00 -1.03 -5.64
N ARG A 15 6.46 -1.42 -4.44
CA ARG A 15 7.18 -2.69 -4.23
C ARG A 15 6.71 -3.42 -3.00
N LYS A 16 6.38 -4.70 -3.16
CA LYS A 16 6.15 -5.61 -2.03
C LYS A 16 7.46 -5.87 -1.30
N ARG A 17 7.48 -5.67 0.01
CA ARG A 17 8.64 -6.00 0.86
C ARG A 17 8.71 -7.51 1.09
N LYS A 18 9.93 -8.03 1.01
CA LYS A 18 10.27 -9.37 1.50
C LYS A 18 10.27 -9.37 3.04
N ARG A 19 10.15 -10.55 3.67
CA ARG A 19 10.23 -10.75 5.14
C ARG A 19 9.19 -10.00 5.99
N SER A 20 7.97 -9.82 5.46
CA SER A 20 6.83 -9.30 6.24
C SER A 20 5.85 -10.42 6.56
N LYS A 21 5.33 -10.46 7.80
CA LYS A 21 4.30 -11.43 8.22
C LYS A 21 2.99 -11.28 7.45
N THR A 22 2.72 -10.08 6.96
CA THR A 22 1.55 -9.74 6.13
C THR A 22 2.03 -9.08 4.84
N SER A 23 1.13 -8.91 3.87
CA SER A 23 1.47 -8.18 2.64
C SER A 23 1.74 -6.71 2.98
N ASN A 24 2.90 -6.21 2.55
CA ASN A 24 3.40 -4.90 2.91
C ASN A 24 4.10 -4.30 1.69
N TYR A 25 3.60 -3.18 1.21
CA TYR A 25 4.08 -2.50 0.01
C TYR A 25 4.57 -1.10 0.35
N LEU A 26 5.71 -0.72 -0.21
CA LEU A 26 6.20 0.66 -0.19
C LEU A 26 5.78 1.34 -1.48
N VAL A 27 5.42 2.62 -1.37
CA VAL A 27 5.03 3.49 -2.49
C VAL A 27 6.02 4.67 -2.53
N SER A 28 6.58 4.94 -3.70
CA SER A 28 7.62 5.97 -3.91
C SER A 28 7.35 6.79 -5.17
N LEU A 29 7.80 8.06 -5.15
CA LEU A 29 7.88 8.95 -6.32
C LEU A 29 9.14 8.70 -7.16
N ASP A 30 10.00 7.77 -6.75
CA ASP A 30 11.19 7.37 -7.47
C ASP A 30 11.07 5.89 -7.87
N PRO A 31 11.16 5.54 -9.17
CA PRO A 31 11.12 4.15 -9.62
C PRO A 31 12.36 3.35 -9.23
N THR A 32 13.47 4.02 -8.95
CA THR A 32 14.77 3.42 -8.62
C THR A 32 14.97 3.24 -7.12
N ASP A 33 14.41 4.14 -6.29
CA ASP A 33 14.43 4.04 -4.84
C ASP A 33 13.06 3.67 -4.25
N LEU A 34 12.96 2.40 -3.84
CA LEU A 34 11.78 1.82 -3.20
C LEU A 34 12.10 1.39 -1.76
N SER A 35 12.93 2.16 -1.06
CA SER A 35 13.26 1.98 0.35
C SER A 35 12.29 2.74 1.27
N ARG A 36 12.30 2.42 2.57
CA ARG A 36 11.45 3.13 3.57
C ARG A 36 12.08 4.45 4.02
N ASP A 37 13.41 4.51 3.94
CA ASP A 37 14.24 5.62 4.41
C ASP A 37 14.66 6.53 3.25
N GLY A 38 14.23 6.21 2.02
CA GLY A 38 14.43 7.02 0.83
C GLY A 38 13.64 8.31 0.89
N GLU A 39 14.20 9.37 0.30
CA GLU A 39 13.62 10.72 0.30
C GLU A 39 12.26 10.76 -0.41
N ASN A 40 12.11 9.93 -1.45
CA ASN A 40 10.91 9.87 -2.29
C ASN A 40 9.83 8.91 -1.75
N PHE A 41 10.00 8.37 -0.54
CA PHE A 41 9.01 7.51 0.09
C PHE A 41 7.78 8.30 0.53
N VAL A 42 6.62 7.97 -0.06
CA VAL A 42 5.36 8.69 0.17
C VAL A 42 4.34 7.91 0.99
N GLY A 43 4.41 6.58 1.03
CA GLY A 43 3.40 5.83 1.76
C GLY A 43 3.55 4.32 1.72
N LYS A 44 2.63 3.64 2.42
CA LYS A 44 2.68 2.20 2.62
C LYS A 44 1.30 1.58 2.58
N VAL A 45 1.16 0.45 1.89
CA VAL A 45 -0.04 -0.39 1.94
C VAL A 45 0.25 -1.62 2.79
N ARG A 46 -0.59 -1.91 3.78
CA ARG A 46 -0.43 -3.06 4.67
C ARG A 46 -1.70 -3.88 4.73
N SER A 47 -1.58 -5.20 4.58
CA SER A 47 -2.70 -6.13 4.77
C SER A 47 -2.84 -6.59 6.21
N ASN A 48 -4.03 -7.05 6.55
CA ASN A 48 -4.26 -7.96 7.67
C ASN A 48 -3.64 -9.34 7.39
N VAL A 49 -3.66 -10.22 8.41
CA VAL A 49 -3.07 -11.57 8.36
C VAL A 49 -3.69 -12.42 7.24
N LEU A 50 -5.00 -12.31 7.03
CA LEU A 50 -5.73 -13.08 6.02
C LEU A 50 -5.59 -12.52 4.60
N GLY A 51 -5.04 -11.31 4.42
CA GLY A 51 -4.95 -10.66 3.11
C GLY A 51 -6.30 -10.22 2.54
N THR A 52 -7.31 -10.04 3.39
CA THR A 52 -8.68 -9.62 2.99
C THR A 52 -8.93 -8.14 3.23
N LYS A 53 -8.14 -7.50 4.09
CA LYS A 53 -8.23 -6.05 4.36
C LYS A 53 -6.86 -5.43 4.15
N PHE A 54 -6.81 -4.32 3.43
CA PHE A 54 -5.60 -3.53 3.19
C PHE A 54 -5.84 -2.10 3.63
N THR A 55 -4.87 -1.54 4.33
CA THR A 55 -4.87 -0.16 4.79
C THR A 55 -3.74 0.60 4.14
N ILE A 56 -4.03 1.79 3.64
CA ILE A 56 -3.08 2.71 3.00
C ILE A 56 -2.70 3.78 4.03
N PHE A 57 -1.40 3.94 4.25
CA PHE A 57 -0.84 4.95 5.14
C PHE A 57 0.05 5.91 4.36
N ASP A 58 0.12 7.14 4.84
CA ASP A 58 1.14 8.10 4.41
C ASP A 58 2.55 7.71 4.93
N ASN A 59 3.51 8.64 4.80
CA ASN A 59 4.90 8.42 5.23
C ASN A 59 5.19 8.71 6.71
N GLY A 60 4.17 9.01 7.53
CA GLY A 60 4.35 9.30 8.95
C GLY A 60 4.86 8.13 9.80
N VAL A 61 5.08 8.42 11.08
CA VAL A 61 5.57 7.46 12.07
C VAL A 61 4.43 6.61 12.61
N ASN A 62 4.69 5.31 12.84
CA ASN A 62 3.72 4.45 13.49
C ASN A 62 3.61 4.79 14.99
N PRO A 63 2.44 5.20 15.50
CA PRO A 63 2.29 5.58 16.91
C PRO A 63 2.57 4.42 17.87
N GLU A 64 2.33 3.17 17.45
CA GLU A 64 2.59 1.98 18.27
C GLU A 64 4.07 1.58 18.35
N ARG A 65 4.97 2.34 17.71
CA ARG A 65 6.40 2.01 17.71
C ARG A 65 7.01 2.46 19.05
N LYS A 66 6.86 1.59 20.06
CA LYS A 66 7.14 1.81 21.50
C LYS A 66 8.45 2.50 21.91
N ASN A 67 9.47 2.62 21.04
CA ASN A 67 10.80 3.07 21.45
C ASN A 67 11.33 4.32 20.72
N PHE A 68 10.67 4.85 19.68
CA PHE A 68 11.26 5.91 18.83
C PHE A 68 10.20 6.75 18.11
N VAL A 69 9.25 7.32 18.85
CA VAL A 69 8.43 8.41 18.30
C VAL A 69 8.88 9.69 19.01
N PRO A 70 9.74 10.51 18.38
CA PRO A 70 10.00 11.86 18.85
C PRO A 70 8.68 12.59 19.04
N GLU A 71 8.56 13.41 20.09
CA GLU A 71 7.33 14.17 20.36
C GLU A 71 6.93 15.09 19.20
N THR A 72 7.91 15.52 18.40
CA THR A 72 7.73 16.34 17.19
C THR A 72 7.43 15.53 15.92
N ALA A 73 7.43 14.20 15.98
CA ALA A 73 7.27 13.36 14.79
C ALA A 73 5.81 13.35 14.31
N ARG A 74 5.61 13.55 13.01
CA ARG A 74 4.29 13.43 12.38
C ARG A 74 3.81 11.98 12.44
N ILE A 75 2.69 11.76 13.13
CA ILE A 75 2.03 10.46 13.19
C ILE A 75 1.44 10.14 11.82
N ARG A 76 1.52 8.87 11.41
CA ARG A 76 0.96 8.43 10.14
C ARG A 76 -0.55 8.52 10.13
N GLU A 77 -1.10 8.92 8.99
CA GLU A 77 -2.54 8.96 8.72
C GLU A 77 -2.97 7.74 7.91
N GLU A 78 -4.23 7.35 8.07
CA GLU A 78 -4.87 6.36 7.20
C GLU A 78 -5.54 7.07 6.02
N LEU A 79 -5.01 6.86 4.83
CA LEU A 79 -5.48 7.52 3.60
C LEU A 79 -6.61 6.74 2.92
N GLY A 80 -6.82 5.48 3.31
CA GLY A 80 -7.79 4.62 2.66
C GLY A 80 -7.73 3.18 3.13
N ALA A 81 -8.84 2.47 2.94
CA ALA A 81 -8.92 1.04 3.21
C ALA A 81 -9.64 0.29 2.07
N VAL A 82 -9.16 -0.92 1.82
CA VAL A 82 -9.73 -1.87 0.86
C VAL A 82 -10.14 -3.11 1.62
N CYS A 83 -11.41 -3.48 1.51
CA CYS A 83 -11.94 -4.71 2.08
C CYS A 83 -12.45 -5.63 0.97
N TYR A 84 -11.87 -6.82 0.88
CA TYR A 84 -12.35 -7.89 0.02
C TYR A 84 -13.35 -8.75 0.77
N GLU A 85 -14.46 -9.04 0.11
CA GLU A 85 -15.43 -10.02 0.58
C GLU A 85 -14.91 -11.43 0.26
N SER A 86 -14.75 -12.27 1.28
CA SER A 86 -14.42 -13.68 1.07
C SER A 86 -15.69 -14.44 0.76
N THR A 87 -15.89 -14.80 -0.50
CA THR A 87 -16.94 -15.74 -0.88
C THR A 87 -16.61 -17.11 -0.28
N PRO A 88 -17.53 -17.74 0.48
CA PRO A 88 -17.37 -19.14 0.87
C PRO A 88 -17.23 -19.96 -0.41
N ARG A 89 -16.20 -20.81 -0.51
CA ARG A 89 -16.03 -21.67 -1.69
C ARG A 89 -17.11 -22.76 -1.68
N THR A 90 -18.28 -22.46 -2.22
CA THR A 90 -19.17 -23.50 -2.77
C THR A 90 -18.61 -23.94 -4.12
N ARG A 91 -18.75 -25.23 -4.45
CA ARG A 91 -17.99 -25.93 -5.50
C ARG A 91 -18.15 -25.39 -6.93
N GLU A 92 -18.97 -24.39 -7.17
CA GLU A 92 -19.22 -23.82 -8.50
C GLU A 92 -19.37 -22.30 -8.39
N SER A 93 -18.29 -21.54 -8.49
CA SER A 93 -18.35 -20.13 -8.89
C SER A 93 -17.00 -19.63 -9.35
N VAL A 94 -16.92 -19.19 -10.60
CA VAL A 94 -15.81 -18.39 -11.11
C VAL A 94 -15.94 -17.01 -10.47
N SER A 95 -15.14 -16.73 -9.44
CA SER A 95 -15.38 -15.63 -8.48
C SER A 95 -14.63 -14.34 -8.83
N SER A 96 -15.33 -13.33 -9.35
CA SER A 96 -14.89 -11.93 -9.25
C SER A 96 -14.87 -11.52 -7.77
N HIS A 97 -13.73 -11.03 -7.27
CA HIS A 97 -13.62 -10.59 -5.89
C HIS A 97 -14.35 -9.23 -5.73
N LYS A 98 -15.43 -9.18 -4.95
CA LYS A 98 -16.11 -7.93 -4.62
C LYS A 98 -15.24 -7.09 -3.69
N MET A 99 -14.94 -5.87 -4.13
CA MET A 99 -14.16 -4.88 -3.38
C MET A 99 -15.12 -3.86 -2.76
N ASN A 100 -15.18 -3.81 -1.43
CA ASN A 100 -15.93 -2.79 -0.72
C ASN A 100 -15.04 -1.55 -0.53
N ARG A 101 -15.50 -0.40 -1.03
CA ARG A 101 -14.92 0.91 -0.70
C ARG A 101 -15.30 1.23 0.74
N SER A 102 -14.31 1.36 1.62
CA SER A 102 -14.53 1.96 2.94
C SER A 102 -14.95 3.40 2.72
N ARG A 103 -16.18 3.75 3.08
CA ARG A 103 -16.60 5.15 3.16
C ARG A 103 -15.90 5.75 4.38
N TYR A 104 -15.13 6.81 4.15
CA TYR A 104 -14.81 7.78 5.18
C TYR A 104 -15.90 8.84 5.16
#